data_AF-A0A7K0D1K2-F1
#
_entry.id   AF-A0A7K0D1K2-F1
#
_cell.length_a   1.000
_cell.length_b   1.000
_cell.length_c   1.000
_cell.angle_alpha   90.00
_cell.angle_beta   90.00
_cell.angle_gamma   90.00
#
_symmetry.space_group_name_H-M   'P 1'
#
loop_
_entity.id
_entity.type
_entity.pdbx_description
1 polymer ?
#
loop_
_entity_poly.entity_id
_entity_poly.type
_entity_poly.pdbx_seq_one_letter_code
_entity_poly.pdbx_strand_id
1 'polypeptide(L)'
;MDAYEELCPGPPDWTVPWARIRARFDWVRAMTGVPQDAVHHAEGDVEIHTRMACEAMAELPEWRARPAAERVRLFTAVLMHDIAKPYCTQTDSDGRSTAHGHSRRGDLLVRHALWRLGVPITEREHIAALVRHHQIPFWALERPDLQQIAFRVALLARNDDLVLLATADLLGRICRDTAQILDHIALYREYCAEQQCLDRPRVFASDHARFQYFRTPGRDPDYAAYDDTRLTVTVLSGLPGAGKDHWIAAHRPDLPVVGLDRIRAELGIAPTADQQPVVSLARDRAREYLRAGTSFVWNATNTTRRLRARTIDLAAAYHARTEIISLEAPAPILHARNRSRPSPVPAAVIDRLASHWETPDPTEAHRVQWISTAP
;
A
#
# COMPACT_ATOMS: atom_id res chain seq x y z
N MET A 1 5.16 -7.73 15.54
CA MET A 1 5.07 -8.82 14.52
C MET A 1 4.98 -10.19 15.20
N ASP A 2 4.77 -10.21 16.51
CA ASP A 2 5.14 -11.29 17.41
C ASP A 2 4.29 -12.53 17.16
N ALA A 3 3.00 -12.32 16.86
CA ALA A 3 2.09 -13.40 16.47
C ALA A 3 2.50 -14.11 15.16
N TYR A 4 3.16 -13.40 14.23
CA TYR A 4 3.68 -14.00 12.99
C TYR A 4 5.07 -14.60 13.21
N GLU A 5 5.87 -14.01 14.09
CA GLU A 5 7.18 -14.54 14.49
C GLU A 5 7.06 -15.92 15.14
N GLU A 6 6.11 -16.10 16.05
CA GLU A 6 5.81 -17.38 16.72
C GLU A 6 5.34 -18.49 15.75
N LEU A 7 4.83 -18.10 14.58
CA LEU A 7 4.30 -18.98 13.55
C LEU A 7 5.23 -19.12 12.34
N CYS A 8 6.33 -18.37 12.31
CA CYS A 8 7.31 -18.40 11.23
C CYS A 8 8.19 -19.65 11.37
N PRO A 9 8.38 -20.45 10.30
CA PRO A 9 9.26 -21.60 10.35
C PRO A 9 10.71 -21.20 10.67
N GLY A 10 11.41 -22.04 11.44
CA GLY A 10 12.79 -21.79 11.86
C GLY A 10 13.62 -23.07 11.97
N PRO A 11 14.95 -22.94 12.12
CA PRO A 11 15.83 -24.09 12.27
C PRO A 11 15.55 -24.86 13.57
N PRO A 12 15.82 -26.17 13.60
CA PRO A 12 16.37 -26.97 12.50
C PRO A 12 15.31 -27.47 11.50
N ASP A 13 14.03 -27.51 11.88
CA ASP A 13 13.02 -28.30 11.16
C ASP A 13 12.36 -27.56 9.99
N TRP A 14 12.28 -26.23 10.04
CA TRP A 14 11.63 -25.39 9.01
C TRP A 14 10.18 -25.78 8.70
N THR A 15 9.53 -26.55 9.58
CA THR A 15 8.15 -27.01 9.42
C THR A 15 7.18 -25.84 9.57
N VAL A 16 6.26 -25.70 8.60
CA VAL A 16 5.16 -24.74 8.69
C VAL A 16 4.12 -25.23 9.70
N PRO A 17 3.84 -24.50 10.79
CA PRO A 17 2.88 -24.94 11.82
C PRO A 17 1.44 -24.65 11.37
N TRP A 18 1.00 -25.25 10.26
CA TRP A 18 -0.26 -24.90 9.58
C TRP A 18 -1.49 -24.98 10.48
N ALA A 19 -1.59 -26.01 11.31
CA ALA A 19 -2.72 -26.16 12.25
C ALA A 19 -2.84 -24.97 13.22
N ARG A 20 -1.70 -24.44 13.70
CA ARG A 20 -1.66 -23.26 14.58
C ARG A 20 -1.99 -21.99 13.81
N ILE A 21 -1.47 -21.84 12.59
CA ILE A 21 -1.80 -20.72 11.68
C ILE A 21 -3.31 -20.65 11.42
N ARG A 22 -3.91 -21.77 11.01
CA ARG A 22 -5.34 -21.90 10.73
C ARG A 22 -6.21 -21.63 11.97
N ALA A 23 -5.78 -22.09 13.14
CA ALA A 23 -6.47 -21.80 14.40
C ALA A 23 -6.39 -20.32 14.77
N ARG A 24 -5.26 -19.67 14.50
CA ARG A 24 -5.00 -18.27 14.89
C ARG A 24 -5.74 -17.25 14.03
N PHE A 25 -5.86 -17.51 12.72
CA PHE A 25 -6.32 -16.51 11.76
C PHE A 25 -7.65 -16.88 11.09
N ASP A 26 -8.70 -16.14 11.44
CA ASP A 26 -10.04 -16.33 10.88
C ASP A 26 -10.06 -16.15 9.36
N TRP A 27 -9.25 -15.24 8.84
CA TRP A 27 -9.15 -14.97 7.40
C TRP A 27 -8.50 -16.13 6.62
N VAL A 28 -7.64 -16.95 7.26
CA VAL A 28 -7.12 -18.18 6.64
C VAL A 28 -8.25 -19.19 6.48
N ARG A 29 -9.09 -19.36 7.52
CA ARG A 29 -10.26 -20.25 7.44
C ARG A 29 -11.32 -19.78 6.44
N ALA A 30 -11.36 -18.47 6.14
CA ALA A 30 -12.23 -17.95 5.10
C ALA A 30 -11.78 -18.32 3.68
N MET A 31 -10.55 -18.85 3.50
CA MET A 31 -10.06 -19.37 2.22
C MET A 31 -10.49 -20.81 1.93
N THR A 32 -10.94 -21.56 2.95
CA THR A 32 -11.38 -22.95 2.78
C THR A 32 -12.51 -23.03 1.76
N GLY A 33 -12.36 -23.91 0.77
CA GLY A 33 -13.37 -24.14 -0.26
C GLY A 33 -13.55 -22.99 -1.26
N VAL A 34 -12.75 -21.92 -1.20
CA VAL A 34 -12.78 -20.88 -2.23
C VAL A 34 -12.19 -21.45 -3.52
N PRO A 35 -12.97 -21.56 -4.60
CA PRO A 35 -12.53 -22.25 -5.80
C PRO A 35 -11.43 -21.47 -6.53
N GLN A 36 -10.56 -22.21 -7.20
CA GLN A 36 -9.51 -21.69 -8.08
C GLN A 36 -9.63 -22.30 -9.47
N ASP A 37 -8.86 -21.78 -10.42
CA ASP A 37 -8.77 -22.33 -11.76
C ASP A 37 -8.11 -23.72 -11.72
N ALA A 38 -8.83 -24.78 -12.09
CA ALA A 38 -8.35 -26.16 -12.01
C ALA A 38 -7.13 -26.47 -12.92
N VAL A 39 -6.84 -25.62 -13.92
CA VAL A 39 -5.66 -25.76 -14.80
C VAL A 39 -4.43 -25.19 -14.13
N HIS A 40 -4.55 -24.03 -13.48
CA HIS A 40 -3.44 -23.33 -12.85
C HIS A 40 -3.27 -23.68 -11.36
N HIS A 41 -4.29 -24.26 -10.74
CA HIS A 41 -4.36 -24.62 -9.33
C HIS A 41 -4.98 -26.01 -9.15
N ALA A 42 -4.32 -27.05 -9.68
CA ALA A 42 -4.81 -28.42 -9.57
C ALA A 42 -4.76 -28.97 -8.14
N GLU A 43 -4.08 -28.29 -7.21
CA GLU A 43 -4.06 -28.60 -5.77
C GLU A 43 -5.40 -28.38 -5.07
N GLY A 44 -6.26 -27.53 -5.63
CA GLY A 44 -7.60 -27.25 -5.10
C GLY A 44 -7.80 -25.81 -4.65
N ASP A 45 -8.31 -25.64 -3.43
CA ASP A 45 -8.77 -24.33 -2.95
C ASP A 45 -7.63 -23.39 -2.52
N VAL A 46 -8.01 -22.13 -2.26
CA VAL A 46 -7.08 -21.07 -1.87
C VAL A 46 -6.34 -21.38 -0.56
N GLU A 47 -6.96 -22.08 0.40
CA GLU A 47 -6.31 -22.44 1.66
C GLU A 47 -5.18 -23.45 1.41
N ILE A 48 -5.46 -24.50 0.62
CA ILE A 48 -4.48 -25.53 0.24
C ILE A 48 -3.30 -24.87 -0.48
N HIS A 49 -3.58 -24.02 -1.47
CA HIS A 49 -2.55 -23.29 -2.20
C HIS A 49 -1.70 -22.40 -1.29
N THR A 50 -2.34 -21.61 -0.42
CA THR A 50 -1.62 -20.72 0.52
C THR A 50 -0.70 -21.52 1.45
N ARG A 51 -1.15 -22.69 1.91
CA ARG A 51 -0.31 -23.61 2.70
C ARG A 51 0.88 -24.08 1.90
N MET A 52 0.67 -24.59 0.69
CA MET A 52 1.73 -25.10 -0.16
C MET A 52 2.75 -24.01 -0.51
N ALA A 53 2.32 -22.78 -0.75
CA ALA A 53 3.21 -21.64 -0.98
C ALA A 53 4.05 -21.31 0.26
N CYS A 54 3.47 -21.39 1.47
CA CYS A 54 4.21 -21.22 2.73
C CYS A 54 5.24 -22.34 2.94
N GLU A 55 4.89 -23.58 2.63
CA GLU A 55 5.78 -24.75 2.72
C GLU A 55 6.92 -24.62 1.70
N ALA A 56 6.62 -24.23 0.45
CA ALA A 56 7.63 -23.95 -0.56
C ALA A 56 8.59 -22.83 -0.13
N MET A 57 8.08 -21.71 0.41
CA MET A 57 8.92 -20.64 0.96
C MET A 57 9.87 -21.17 2.04
N ALA A 58 9.38 -22.05 2.92
CA ALA A 58 10.18 -22.62 3.99
C ALA A 58 11.31 -23.54 3.50
N GLU A 59 11.23 -24.04 2.27
CA GLU A 59 12.27 -24.86 1.62
C GLU A 59 13.31 -24.03 0.85
N LEU A 60 13.00 -22.79 0.49
CA LEU A 60 13.90 -21.94 -0.30
C LEU A 60 15.19 -21.59 0.48
N PRO A 61 16.39 -21.96 -0.03
CA PRO A 61 17.65 -21.62 0.61
C PRO A 61 17.86 -20.10 0.72
N GLU A 62 17.44 -19.34 -0.30
CA GLU A 62 17.54 -17.87 -0.31
C GLU A 62 16.72 -17.25 0.82
N TRP A 63 15.54 -17.79 1.16
CA TRP A 63 14.74 -17.33 2.30
C TRP A 63 15.37 -17.75 3.63
N ARG A 64 15.82 -19.01 3.77
CA ARG A 64 16.48 -19.49 5.01
C ARG A 64 17.72 -18.66 5.37
N ALA A 65 18.44 -18.17 4.36
CA ALA A 65 19.62 -17.32 4.54
C ALA A 65 19.30 -15.88 4.99
N ARG A 66 18.05 -15.43 4.89
CA ARG A 66 17.65 -14.07 5.33
C ARG A 66 17.77 -13.91 6.84
N PRO A 67 18.02 -12.69 7.35
CA PRO A 67 17.86 -12.37 8.77
C PRO A 67 16.49 -12.77 9.31
N ALA A 68 16.39 -13.13 10.59
CA ALA A 68 15.14 -13.63 11.19
C ALA A 68 13.95 -12.68 10.98
N ALA A 69 14.15 -11.37 11.17
CA ALA A 69 13.10 -10.37 10.94
C ALA A 69 12.62 -10.32 9.48
N GLU A 70 13.54 -10.43 8.51
CA GLU A 70 13.19 -10.48 7.08
C GLU A 70 12.45 -11.78 6.73
N ARG A 71 12.84 -12.91 7.33
CA ARG A 71 12.11 -14.17 7.15
C ARG A 71 10.66 -14.06 7.60
N VAL A 72 10.43 -13.49 8.79
CA VAL A 72 9.08 -13.26 9.33
C VAL A 72 8.27 -12.36 8.41
N ARG A 73 8.86 -11.27 7.90
CA ARG A 73 8.21 -10.36 6.94
C ARG A 73 7.77 -11.09 5.67
N LEU A 74 8.71 -11.78 5.02
CA LEU A 74 8.48 -12.49 3.76
C LEU A 74 7.47 -13.64 3.93
N PHE A 75 7.59 -14.41 5.01
CA PHE A 75 6.63 -15.45 5.33
C PHE A 75 5.22 -14.89 5.55
N THR A 76 5.12 -13.75 6.24
CA THR A 76 3.84 -13.05 6.41
C THR A 76 3.26 -12.59 5.07
N ALA A 77 4.10 -12.09 4.15
CA ALA A 77 3.66 -11.70 2.81
C ALA A 77 3.15 -12.88 1.98
N VAL A 78 3.85 -14.03 2.00
CA VAL A 78 3.38 -15.26 1.34
C VAL A 78 2.07 -15.76 1.96
N LEU A 79 1.99 -15.80 3.29
CA LEU A 79 0.79 -16.25 4.00
C LEU A 79 -0.45 -15.39 3.65
N MET A 80 -0.25 -14.10 3.33
CA MET A 80 -1.33 -13.15 3.05
C MET A 80 -1.52 -12.81 1.56
N HIS A 81 -0.72 -13.36 0.63
CA HIS A 81 -0.70 -12.91 -0.77
C HIS A 81 -2.07 -12.98 -1.45
N ASP A 82 -2.87 -13.98 -1.09
CA ASP A 82 -4.20 -14.26 -1.61
C ASP A 82 -5.35 -13.96 -0.64
N ILE A 83 -5.11 -13.18 0.43
CA ILE A 83 -6.10 -12.85 1.46
C ILE A 83 -7.44 -12.31 0.93
N ALA A 84 -7.42 -11.75 -0.28
CA ALA A 84 -8.60 -11.16 -0.92
C ALA A 84 -9.38 -12.10 -1.84
N LYS A 85 -8.84 -13.28 -2.22
CA LYS A 85 -9.55 -14.22 -3.10
C LYS A 85 -10.96 -14.56 -2.60
N PRO A 86 -11.21 -14.81 -1.30
CA PRO A 86 -12.57 -15.08 -0.80
C PRO A 86 -13.62 -14.00 -1.14
N TYR A 87 -13.19 -12.77 -1.40
CA TYR A 87 -14.08 -11.65 -1.72
C TYR A 87 -14.05 -11.21 -3.19
N CYS A 88 -13.20 -11.83 -4.00
CA CYS A 88 -12.95 -11.47 -5.40
C CYS A 88 -13.19 -12.65 -6.35
N THR A 89 -13.22 -13.88 -5.85
CA THR A 89 -13.46 -15.07 -6.66
C THR A 89 -14.88 -15.07 -7.23
N GLN A 90 -14.98 -15.30 -8.53
CA GLN A 90 -16.20 -15.48 -9.29
C GLN A 90 -16.00 -16.66 -10.26
N THR A 91 -17.06 -17.43 -10.49
CA THR A 91 -17.09 -18.47 -11.51
C THR A 91 -17.81 -17.92 -12.72
N ASP A 92 -17.18 -17.98 -13.90
CA ASP A 92 -17.80 -17.57 -15.16
C ASP A 92 -18.76 -18.63 -15.71
N SER A 93 -19.40 -18.32 -16.85
CA SER A 93 -20.37 -19.20 -17.50
C SER A 93 -19.78 -20.52 -17.99
N ASP A 94 -18.47 -20.57 -18.23
CA ASP A 94 -17.75 -21.76 -18.69
C ASP A 94 -17.23 -22.61 -17.52
N GLY A 95 -17.57 -22.23 -16.29
CA GLY A 95 -17.18 -22.93 -15.07
C GLY A 95 -15.76 -22.59 -14.58
N ARG A 96 -15.09 -21.61 -15.19
CA ARG A 96 -13.74 -21.21 -14.81
C ARG A 96 -13.81 -20.20 -13.67
N SER A 97 -13.00 -20.42 -12.64
CA SER A 97 -12.93 -19.54 -11.47
C SER A 97 -11.83 -18.50 -11.64
N THR A 98 -12.18 -17.23 -11.47
CA THR A 98 -11.25 -16.10 -11.56
C THR A 98 -11.39 -15.20 -10.33
N ALA A 99 -10.29 -14.61 -9.87
CA ALA A 99 -10.28 -13.70 -8.72
C ALA A 99 -9.79 -12.31 -9.14
N HIS A 100 -10.45 -11.69 -10.13
CA HIS A 100 -9.97 -10.44 -10.70
C HIS A 100 -9.90 -9.32 -9.64
N GLY A 101 -8.78 -8.60 -9.60
CA GLY A 101 -8.56 -7.50 -8.64
C GLY A 101 -8.20 -7.93 -7.21
N HIS A 102 -8.02 -9.23 -6.92
CA HIS A 102 -7.67 -9.69 -5.56
C HIS A 102 -6.36 -9.05 -5.07
N SER A 103 -5.33 -8.87 -5.89
CA SER A 103 -4.07 -8.23 -5.46
C SER A 103 -4.29 -6.78 -4.98
N ARG A 104 -5.18 -6.02 -5.65
CA ARG A 104 -5.56 -4.65 -5.26
C ARG A 104 -6.47 -4.59 -4.03
N ARG A 105 -7.22 -5.64 -3.75
CA ARG A 105 -8.01 -5.72 -2.50
C ARG A 105 -7.15 -6.28 -1.36
N GLY A 106 -6.17 -7.12 -1.68
CA GLY A 106 -5.30 -7.82 -0.75
C GLY A 106 -4.42 -6.85 0.03
N ASP A 107 -3.81 -5.86 -0.64
CA ASP A 107 -3.00 -4.84 0.03
C ASP A 107 -3.80 -4.02 1.08
N LEU A 108 -5.07 -3.70 0.80
CA LEU A 108 -5.98 -3.04 1.73
C LEU A 108 -6.29 -3.92 2.95
N LEU A 109 -6.59 -5.20 2.72
CA LEU A 109 -6.88 -6.16 3.79
C LEU A 109 -5.65 -6.42 4.68
N VAL A 110 -4.48 -6.61 4.06
CA VAL A 110 -3.19 -6.75 4.73
C VAL A 110 -2.90 -5.54 5.60
N ARG A 111 -2.97 -4.33 5.01
CA ARG A 111 -2.72 -3.08 5.73
C ARG A 111 -3.64 -2.94 6.92
N HIS A 112 -4.93 -3.18 6.74
CA HIS A 112 -5.91 -3.08 7.82
C HIS A 112 -5.65 -4.12 8.93
N ALA A 113 -5.37 -5.37 8.57
CA ALA A 113 -5.08 -6.43 9.54
C ALA A 113 -3.81 -6.13 10.36
N LEU A 114 -2.71 -5.77 9.71
CA LEU A 114 -1.44 -5.49 10.36
C LEU A 114 -1.47 -4.18 11.17
N TRP A 115 -2.21 -3.15 10.71
CA TRP A 115 -2.42 -1.92 11.47
C TRP A 115 -3.15 -2.19 12.80
N ARG A 116 -4.17 -3.06 12.80
CA ARG A 116 -4.87 -3.47 14.04
C ARG A 116 -3.98 -4.21 15.02
N LEU A 117 -2.92 -4.87 14.52
CA LEU A 117 -1.91 -5.55 15.32
C LEU A 117 -0.76 -4.63 15.74
N GLY A 118 -0.81 -3.33 15.41
CA GLY A 118 0.23 -2.37 15.77
C GLY A 118 1.55 -2.57 15.04
N VAL A 119 1.55 -3.25 13.88
CA VAL A 119 2.77 -3.42 13.08
C VAL A 119 3.28 -2.05 12.59
N PRO A 120 4.59 -1.76 12.73
CA PRO A 120 5.17 -0.50 12.27
C PRO A 120 4.87 -0.20 10.80
N ILE A 121 4.79 1.09 10.47
CA ILE A 121 4.36 1.58 9.14
C ILE A 121 5.19 0.96 8.02
N THR A 122 6.51 1.11 8.10
CA THR A 122 7.43 0.65 7.06
C THR A 122 7.33 -0.85 6.83
N GLU A 123 7.24 -1.63 7.90
CA GLU A 123 7.07 -3.09 7.86
C GLU A 123 5.74 -3.48 7.19
N ARG A 124 4.65 -2.85 7.60
CA ARG A 124 3.32 -3.09 7.06
C ARG A 124 3.22 -2.72 5.59
N GLU A 125 3.74 -1.55 5.21
CA GLU A 125 3.66 -1.06 3.83
C GLU A 125 4.57 -1.87 2.90
N HIS A 126 5.70 -2.41 3.40
CA HIS A 126 6.50 -3.37 2.67
C HIS A 126 5.68 -4.63 2.34
N ILE A 127 5.06 -5.27 3.33
CA ILE A 127 4.22 -6.47 3.12
C ILE A 127 3.06 -6.16 2.17
N ALA A 128 2.35 -5.04 2.38
CA ALA A 128 1.24 -4.65 1.54
C ALA A 128 1.67 -4.40 0.07
N ALA A 129 2.85 -3.82 -0.16
CA ALA A 129 3.40 -3.65 -1.50
C ALA A 129 3.73 -4.99 -2.17
N LEU A 130 4.31 -5.95 -1.44
CA LEU A 130 4.56 -7.29 -1.97
C LEU A 130 3.25 -7.99 -2.36
N VAL A 131 2.24 -7.98 -1.48
CA VAL A 131 0.92 -8.57 -1.78
C VAL A 131 0.25 -7.88 -2.97
N ARG A 132 0.38 -6.56 -3.09
CA ARG A 132 -0.18 -5.82 -4.23
C ARG A 132 0.39 -6.28 -5.57
N HIS A 133 1.67 -6.64 -5.58
CA HIS A 133 2.44 -6.87 -6.80
C HIS A 133 2.83 -8.34 -7.01
N HIS A 134 2.35 -9.27 -6.17
CA HIS A 134 2.83 -10.66 -6.14
C HIS A 134 2.79 -11.41 -7.48
N GLN A 135 1.81 -11.12 -8.33
CA GLN A 135 1.68 -11.75 -9.65
C GLN A 135 2.50 -11.08 -10.76
N ILE A 136 3.09 -9.91 -10.51
CA ILE A 136 3.83 -9.15 -11.53
C ILE A 136 4.97 -9.97 -12.15
N PRO A 137 5.80 -10.69 -11.37
CA PRO A 137 6.90 -11.46 -11.93
C PRO A 137 6.48 -12.57 -12.91
N PHE A 138 5.26 -13.11 -12.80
CA PHE A 138 4.78 -14.18 -13.69
C PHE A 138 4.59 -13.74 -15.14
N TRP A 139 4.36 -12.44 -15.39
CA TRP A 139 4.00 -11.90 -16.70
C TRP A 139 4.79 -10.62 -17.03
N ALA A 140 5.91 -10.40 -16.34
CA ALA A 140 6.60 -9.10 -16.31
C ALA A 140 6.91 -8.55 -17.71
N LEU A 141 7.47 -9.39 -18.58
CA LEU A 141 7.96 -8.98 -19.91
C LEU A 141 6.86 -8.62 -20.91
N GLU A 142 5.60 -8.95 -20.61
CA GLU A 142 4.44 -8.61 -21.44
C GLU A 142 3.89 -7.21 -21.11
N ARG A 143 4.42 -6.57 -20.05
CA ARG A 143 3.86 -5.34 -19.50
C ARG A 143 4.56 -4.08 -20.02
N PRO A 144 3.85 -3.15 -20.67
CA PRO A 144 4.44 -1.87 -21.07
C PRO A 144 4.75 -0.95 -19.87
N ASP A 145 4.14 -1.20 -18.70
CA ASP A 145 4.33 -0.42 -17.48
C ASP A 145 5.32 -1.05 -16.47
N LEU A 146 6.05 -2.10 -16.88
CA LEU A 146 6.93 -2.87 -15.99
C LEU A 146 7.94 -1.99 -15.23
N GLN A 147 8.61 -1.07 -15.93
CA GLN A 147 9.62 -0.20 -15.31
C GLN A 147 9.04 0.62 -14.15
N GLN A 148 7.87 1.23 -14.38
CA GLN A 148 7.19 2.03 -13.36
C GLN A 148 6.74 1.17 -12.17
N ILE A 149 6.30 -0.07 -12.43
CA ILE A 149 5.93 -1.00 -11.36
C ILE A 149 7.16 -1.39 -10.55
N ALA A 150 8.24 -1.82 -11.20
CA ALA A 150 9.49 -2.22 -10.53
C ALA A 150 10.08 -1.07 -9.69
N PHE A 151 10.07 0.17 -10.20
CA PHE A 151 10.50 1.33 -9.43
C PHE A 151 9.57 1.66 -8.27
N ARG A 152 8.25 1.52 -8.44
CA ARG A 152 7.31 1.70 -7.33
C ARG A 152 7.53 0.66 -6.23
N VAL A 153 7.71 -0.61 -6.59
CA VAL A 153 8.02 -1.68 -5.64
C VAL A 153 9.32 -1.37 -4.91
N ALA A 154 10.39 -0.99 -5.63
CA ALA A 154 11.68 -0.65 -5.02
C ALA A 154 11.60 0.54 -4.03
N LEU A 155 10.64 1.46 -4.21
CA LEU A 155 10.43 2.58 -3.30
C LEU A 155 9.65 2.23 -2.02
N LEU A 156 9.00 1.06 -1.97
CA LEU A 156 8.14 0.62 -0.87
C LEU A 156 8.61 -0.67 -0.18
N ALA A 157 9.24 -1.55 -0.96
CA ALA A 157 9.71 -2.87 -0.60
C ALA A 157 11.02 -3.14 -1.37
N ARG A 158 11.32 -4.40 -1.66
CA ARG A 158 12.43 -4.79 -2.54
C ARG A 158 11.93 -5.73 -3.63
N ASN A 159 12.53 -5.66 -4.81
CA ASN A 159 12.13 -6.53 -5.92
C ASN A 159 12.68 -7.96 -5.75
N ASP A 160 13.80 -8.15 -5.05
CA ASP A 160 14.27 -9.50 -4.69
C ASP A 160 13.32 -10.20 -3.70
N ASP A 161 12.75 -9.45 -2.76
CA ASP A 161 11.68 -9.94 -1.88
C ASP A 161 10.42 -10.34 -2.67
N LEU A 162 10.06 -9.55 -3.69
CA LEU A 162 8.94 -9.86 -4.59
C LEU A 162 9.21 -11.10 -5.45
N VAL A 163 10.44 -11.27 -5.92
CA VAL A 163 10.88 -12.48 -6.64
C VAL A 163 10.76 -13.70 -5.72
N LEU A 164 11.20 -13.60 -4.47
CA LEU A 164 11.08 -14.70 -3.49
C LEU A 164 9.64 -15.11 -3.24
N LEU A 165 8.77 -14.12 -3.03
CA LEU A 165 7.35 -14.35 -2.85
C LEU A 165 6.74 -15.03 -4.09
N ALA A 166 6.98 -14.50 -5.28
CA ALA A 166 6.46 -15.07 -6.53
C ALA A 166 6.98 -16.49 -6.78
N THR A 167 8.24 -16.76 -6.44
CA THR A 167 8.83 -18.10 -6.55
C THR A 167 8.13 -19.08 -5.61
N ALA A 168 7.95 -18.72 -4.33
CA ALA A 168 7.25 -19.55 -3.36
C ALA A 168 5.78 -19.78 -3.73
N ASP A 169 5.10 -18.73 -4.19
CA ASP A 169 3.73 -18.78 -4.69
C ASP A 169 3.62 -19.78 -5.86
N LEU A 170 4.48 -19.66 -6.88
CA LEU A 170 4.48 -20.57 -8.02
C LEU A 170 4.81 -22.02 -7.65
N LEU A 171 5.82 -22.24 -6.81
CA LEU A 171 6.19 -23.58 -6.34
C LEU A 171 5.13 -24.21 -5.43
N GLY A 172 4.28 -23.39 -4.82
CA GLY A 172 3.11 -23.80 -4.05
C GLY A 172 1.87 -24.14 -4.88
N ARG A 173 2.01 -24.34 -6.20
CA ARG A 173 0.92 -24.67 -7.13
C ARG A 173 1.19 -25.99 -7.85
N ILE A 174 0.13 -26.69 -8.25
CA ILE A 174 0.21 -27.83 -9.17
C ILE A 174 -0.30 -27.34 -10.53
N CYS A 175 0.62 -27.02 -11.44
CA CYS A 175 0.33 -26.57 -12.80
C CYS A 175 1.36 -27.12 -13.81
N ARG A 176 1.05 -27.05 -15.11
CA ARG A 176 1.92 -27.62 -16.18
C ARG A 176 3.01 -26.67 -16.65
N ASP A 177 2.85 -25.38 -16.40
CA ASP A 177 3.66 -24.27 -16.92
C ASP A 177 4.68 -23.74 -15.90
N THR A 178 4.91 -24.46 -14.79
CA THR A 178 5.82 -24.05 -13.70
C THR A 178 7.21 -23.64 -14.22
N ALA A 179 7.82 -24.44 -15.11
CA ALA A 179 9.16 -24.15 -15.63
C ALA A 179 9.20 -22.83 -16.41
N GLN A 180 8.21 -22.60 -17.27
CA GLN A 180 8.11 -21.37 -18.07
C GLN A 180 7.91 -20.14 -17.18
N ILE A 181 7.05 -20.23 -16.16
CA ILE A 181 6.80 -19.10 -15.26
C ILE A 181 8.03 -18.84 -14.37
N LEU A 182 8.78 -19.87 -13.98
CA LEU A 182 10.07 -19.68 -13.29
C LEU A 182 11.07 -18.89 -14.14
N ASP A 183 11.11 -19.15 -15.46
CA ASP A 183 11.95 -18.36 -16.37
C ASP A 183 11.50 -16.89 -16.40
N HIS A 184 10.19 -16.60 -16.42
CA HIS A 184 9.69 -15.23 -16.33
C HIS A 184 10.08 -14.53 -15.02
N ILE A 185 10.01 -15.25 -13.90
CA ILE A 185 10.42 -14.73 -12.59
C ILE A 185 11.93 -14.43 -12.59
N ALA A 186 12.75 -15.30 -13.17
CA ALA A 186 14.19 -15.08 -13.30
C ALA A 186 14.49 -13.87 -14.20
N LEU A 187 13.80 -13.73 -15.33
CA LEU A 187 13.93 -12.57 -16.22
C LEU A 187 13.51 -11.26 -15.53
N TYR A 188 12.47 -11.30 -14.70
CA TYR A 188 12.09 -10.14 -13.88
C TYR A 188 13.18 -9.76 -12.87
N ARG A 189 13.85 -10.73 -12.25
CA ARG A 189 14.98 -10.49 -11.34
C ARG A 189 16.12 -9.78 -12.08
N GLU A 190 16.55 -10.29 -13.23
CA GLU A 190 17.61 -9.70 -14.05
C GLU A 190 17.23 -8.29 -14.52
N TYR A 191 15.99 -8.12 -15.01
CA TYR A 191 15.47 -6.80 -15.38
C TYR A 191 15.57 -5.79 -14.23
N CYS A 192 15.19 -6.18 -13.01
CA CYS A 192 15.30 -5.28 -11.85
C CYS A 192 16.76 -4.97 -11.48
N ALA A 193 17.69 -5.90 -11.71
CA ALA A 193 19.12 -5.68 -11.50
C ALA A 193 19.68 -4.66 -12.51
N GLU A 194 19.36 -4.84 -13.80
CA GLU A 194 19.74 -3.90 -14.87
C GLU A 194 19.18 -2.49 -14.64
N GLN A 195 17.93 -2.42 -14.15
CA GLN A 195 17.28 -1.15 -13.78
C GLN A 195 17.73 -0.59 -12.43
N GLN A 196 18.71 -1.23 -11.77
CA GLN A 196 19.31 -0.79 -10.50
C GLN A 196 18.27 -0.63 -9.37
N CYS A 197 17.29 -1.53 -9.33
CA CYS A 197 16.18 -1.49 -8.38
C CYS A 197 15.86 -2.86 -7.75
N LEU A 198 16.76 -3.85 -7.85
CA LEU A 198 16.53 -5.20 -7.33
C LEU A 198 16.47 -5.25 -5.79
N ASP A 199 17.58 -4.90 -5.14
CA ASP A 199 17.82 -5.04 -3.70
C ASP A 199 17.80 -3.72 -2.92
N ARG A 200 17.58 -2.61 -3.65
CA ARG A 200 17.64 -1.24 -3.14
C ARG A 200 16.59 -0.36 -3.82
N PRO A 201 16.18 0.75 -3.18
CA PRO A 201 15.33 1.72 -3.84
C PRO A 201 15.98 2.31 -5.08
N ARG A 202 15.19 2.50 -6.15
CA ARG A 202 15.62 3.25 -7.33
C ARG A 202 15.98 4.68 -6.92
N VAL A 203 17.22 5.08 -7.17
CA VAL A 203 17.70 6.46 -6.96
C VAL A 203 17.33 7.29 -8.18
N PHE A 204 16.61 8.40 -7.99
CA PHE A 204 16.33 9.39 -9.03
C PHE A 204 17.26 10.60 -8.85
N ALA A 205 17.47 11.39 -9.91
CA ALA A 205 18.30 12.60 -9.85
C ALA A 205 17.87 13.60 -8.76
N SER A 206 16.56 13.67 -8.48
CA SER A 206 16.00 14.45 -7.39
C SER A 206 14.58 13.96 -7.04
N ASP A 207 14.04 14.42 -5.90
CA ASP A 207 12.63 14.24 -5.56
C ASP A 207 11.68 14.77 -6.64
N HIS A 208 12.06 15.88 -7.28
CA HIS A 208 11.29 16.47 -8.38
C HIS A 208 11.34 15.58 -9.63
N ALA A 209 12.52 15.05 -9.99
CA ALA A 209 12.64 14.10 -11.10
C ALA A 209 11.80 12.84 -10.86
N ARG A 210 11.82 12.26 -9.65
CA ARG A 210 10.95 11.13 -9.26
C ARG A 210 9.49 11.48 -9.43
N PHE A 211 9.04 12.59 -8.86
CA PHE A 211 7.65 13.04 -8.93
C PHE A 211 7.19 13.22 -10.38
N GLN A 212 8.02 13.83 -11.22
CA GLN A 212 7.74 14.03 -12.64
C GLN A 212 7.71 12.72 -13.43
N TYR A 213 8.64 11.80 -13.20
CA TYR A 213 8.69 10.49 -13.85
C TYR A 213 7.38 9.72 -13.68
N PHE A 214 6.84 9.64 -12.46
CA PHE A 214 5.59 8.91 -12.19
C PHE A 214 4.33 9.65 -12.67
N ARG A 215 4.43 10.91 -13.10
CA ARG A 215 3.31 11.71 -13.60
C ARG A 215 3.27 11.86 -15.10
N THR A 216 4.41 11.74 -15.76
CA THR A 216 4.54 11.94 -17.20
C THR A 216 4.90 10.60 -17.87
N PRO A 217 3.95 9.95 -18.58
CA PRO A 217 4.22 8.71 -19.29
C PRO A 217 5.41 8.85 -20.27
N GLY A 218 6.24 7.82 -20.34
CA GLY A 218 7.37 7.76 -21.28
C GLY A 218 8.57 8.63 -20.94
N ARG A 219 8.60 9.24 -19.75
CA ARG A 219 9.75 10.04 -19.30
C ARG A 219 10.94 9.14 -18.95
N ASP A 220 12.13 9.57 -19.34
CA ASP A 220 13.38 8.93 -18.96
C ASP A 220 13.58 9.02 -17.42
N PRO A 221 13.79 7.90 -16.72
CA PRO A 221 14.01 7.91 -15.26
C PRO A 221 15.33 8.56 -14.81
N ASP A 222 16.33 8.64 -15.69
CA ASP A 222 17.63 9.27 -15.39
C ASP A 222 17.67 10.76 -15.74
N TYR A 223 16.60 11.28 -16.35
CA TYR A 223 16.50 12.70 -16.67
C TYR A 223 16.45 13.56 -15.39
N ALA A 224 17.47 14.41 -15.23
CA ALA A 224 17.52 15.43 -14.19
C ALA A 224 16.52 16.56 -14.50
N ALA A 225 15.28 16.37 -14.09
CA ALA A 225 14.24 17.37 -14.23
C ALA A 225 14.60 18.67 -13.49
N TYR A 226 14.59 19.79 -14.22
CA TYR A 226 14.74 21.12 -13.64
C TYR A 226 13.59 21.38 -12.64
N ASP A 227 13.94 21.61 -11.37
CA ASP A 227 12.97 21.91 -10.32
C ASP A 227 12.54 23.38 -10.43
N ASP A 228 11.39 23.60 -11.08
CA ASP A 228 10.78 24.91 -11.28
C ASP A 228 9.77 25.28 -10.19
N THR A 229 9.77 24.55 -9.07
CA THR A 229 8.78 24.74 -8.02
C THR A 229 8.98 26.07 -7.27
N ARG A 230 7.87 26.75 -6.94
CA ARG A 230 7.90 28.13 -6.39
C ARG A 230 7.35 28.26 -4.98
N LEU A 231 6.62 27.25 -4.53
CA LEU A 231 5.92 27.20 -3.24
C LEU A 231 5.73 25.75 -2.82
N THR A 232 5.36 25.54 -1.55
CA THR A 232 5.08 24.21 -1.01
C THR A 232 3.62 24.07 -0.60
N VAL A 233 2.99 22.98 -1.05
CA VAL A 233 1.66 22.54 -0.59
C VAL A 233 1.83 21.30 0.27
N THR A 234 1.49 21.42 1.54
CA THR A 234 1.52 20.31 2.51
C THR A 234 0.16 19.63 2.54
N VAL A 235 0.07 18.40 2.03
CA VAL A 235 -1.16 17.61 2.01
C VAL A 235 -1.16 16.67 3.21
N LEU A 236 -2.07 16.85 4.16
CA LEU A 236 -2.22 15.90 5.25
C LEU A 236 -3.05 14.70 4.80
N SER A 237 -2.67 13.51 5.28
CA SER A 237 -3.42 12.27 5.12
C SER A 237 -3.49 11.57 6.47
N GLY A 238 -4.66 11.05 6.82
CA GLY A 238 -4.83 10.34 8.08
C GLY A 238 -6.30 10.26 8.48
N LEU A 239 -6.66 9.16 9.14
CA LEU A 239 -8.00 8.93 9.66
C LEU A 239 -8.41 10.02 10.69
N PRO A 240 -9.72 10.22 10.93
CA PRO A 240 -10.18 11.07 12.04
C PRO A 240 -9.54 10.63 13.37
N GLY A 241 -9.05 11.58 14.17
CA GLY A 241 -8.35 11.27 15.43
C GLY A 241 -6.85 10.93 15.29
N ALA A 242 -6.30 10.90 14.07
CA ALA A 242 -4.86 10.65 13.85
C ALA A 242 -3.92 11.80 14.29
N GLY A 243 -4.44 12.95 14.70
CA GLY A 243 -3.63 14.08 15.21
C GLY A 243 -3.24 15.14 14.18
N LYS A 244 -3.93 15.21 13.03
CA LYS A 244 -3.65 16.20 11.96
C LYS A 244 -3.59 17.64 12.46
N ASP A 245 -4.62 18.11 13.17
CA ASP A 245 -4.70 19.50 13.63
C ASP A 245 -3.59 19.83 14.64
N HIS A 246 -3.27 18.87 15.53
CA HIS A 246 -2.15 19.01 16.47
C HIS A 246 -0.81 19.11 15.74
N TRP A 247 -0.60 18.29 14.71
CA TRP A 247 0.61 18.35 13.90
C TRP A 247 0.74 19.70 13.17
N ILE A 248 -0.35 20.25 12.62
CA ILE A 248 -0.35 21.58 11.99
C ILE A 248 0.10 22.64 13.00
N ALA A 249 -0.54 22.68 14.17
CA ALA A 249 -0.23 23.68 15.20
C ALA A 249 1.24 23.62 15.64
N ALA A 250 1.81 22.42 15.74
CA ALA A 250 3.19 22.23 16.16
C ALA A 250 4.23 22.52 15.06
N HIS A 251 3.92 22.23 13.78
CA HIS A 251 4.93 22.24 12.71
C HIS A 251 4.72 23.33 11.66
N ARG A 252 3.49 23.84 11.51
CA ARG A 252 3.09 24.83 10.50
C ARG A 252 2.10 25.88 11.06
N PRO A 253 2.36 26.48 12.24
CA PRO A 253 1.43 27.43 12.85
C PRO A 253 1.17 28.68 11.99
N ASP A 254 2.16 29.09 11.20
CA ASP A 254 2.11 30.34 10.42
C ASP A 254 1.58 30.18 9.00
N LEU A 255 1.30 28.94 8.55
CA LEU A 255 0.79 28.70 7.20
C LEU A 255 -0.73 28.79 7.14
N PRO A 256 -1.31 29.37 6.07
CA PRO A 256 -2.73 29.24 5.79
C PRO A 256 -3.15 27.76 5.69
N VAL A 257 -4.35 27.45 6.18
CA VAL A 257 -4.89 26.08 6.16
C VAL A 257 -6.20 26.05 5.38
N VAL A 258 -6.21 25.29 4.29
CA VAL A 258 -7.42 24.90 3.57
C VAL A 258 -7.95 23.61 4.19
N GLY A 259 -8.93 23.74 5.10
CA GLY A 259 -9.51 22.62 5.84
C GLY A 259 -10.97 22.35 5.50
N LEU A 260 -11.29 21.14 5.04
CA LEU A 260 -12.68 20.79 4.67
C LEU A 260 -13.64 20.79 5.87
N ASP A 261 -13.17 20.41 7.06
CA ASP A 261 -13.96 20.47 8.30
C ASP A 261 -14.33 21.91 8.65
N ARG A 262 -13.36 22.83 8.54
CA ARG A 262 -13.56 24.25 8.81
C ARG A 262 -14.52 24.88 7.81
N ILE A 263 -14.36 24.58 6.52
CA ILE A 263 -15.26 25.09 5.47
C ILE A 263 -16.70 24.58 5.66
N ARG A 264 -16.87 23.32 6.07
CA ARG A 264 -18.20 22.80 6.44
C ARG A 264 -18.86 23.60 7.55
N ALA A 265 -18.11 23.91 8.60
CA ALA A 265 -18.61 24.73 9.71
C ALA A 265 -18.95 26.15 9.26
N GLU A 266 -18.10 26.79 8.44
CA GLU A 266 -18.32 28.13 7.89
C GLU A 266 -19.58 28.20 7.01
N LEU A 267 -19.87 27.15 6.23
CA LEU A 267 -21.05 27.08 5.36
C LEU A 267 -22.30 26.49 6.05
N GLY A 268 -22.20 26.02 7.29
CA GLY A 268 -23.29 25.31 7.97
C GLY A 268 -23.70 23.99 7.31
N ILE A 269 -22.81 23.35 6.54
CA ILE A 269 -23.09 22.12 5.79
C ILE A 269 -22.76 20.89 6.64
N ALA A 270 -23.77 20.07 6.92
CA ALA A 270 -23.59 18.81 7.62
C ALA A 270 -22.70 17.82 6.82
N PRO A 271 -21.93 16.93 7.48
CA PRO A 271 -21.09 15.94 6.78
C PRO A 271 -21.85 14.96 5.87
N THR A 272 -23.17 14.80 6.08
CA THR A 272 -24.07 13.93 5.31
C THR A 272 -24.76 14.66 4.16
N ALA A 273 -24.71 15.99 4.12
CA ALA A 273 -25.33 16.80 3.07
C ALA A 273 -24.45 16.83 1.82
N ASP A 274 -24.90 17.52 0.76
CA ASP A 274 -24.11 17.72 -0.45
C ASP A 274 -22.76 18.41 -0.11
N GLN A 275 -21.67 17.73 -0.45
CA GLN A 275 -20.31 18.18 -0.16
C GLN A 275 -19.71 19.01 -1.30
N GLN A 276 -20.41 19.16 -2.44
CA GLN A 276 -19.90 19.88 -3.60
C GLN A 276 -19.54 21.36 -3.29
N PRO A 277 -20.35 22.14 -2.55
CA PRO A 277 -20.00 23.53 -2.22
C PRO A 277 -18.73 23.64 -1.36
N VAL A 278 -18.56 22.72 -0.40
CA VAL A 278 -17.39 22.65 0.48
C VAL A 278 -16.13 22.39 -0.34
N VAL A 279 -16.19 21.43 -1.26
CA VAL A 279 -15.06 21.08 -2.14
C VAL A 279 -14.74 22.22 -3.11
N SER A 280 -15.75 22.90 -3.66
CA SER A 280 -15.54 24.06 -4.54
C SER A 280 -14.81 25.18 -3.82
N LEU A 281 -15.33 25.61 -2.65
CA LEU A 281 -14.72 26.68 -1.87
C LEU A 281 -13.30 26.33 -1.42
N ALA A 282 -13.04 25.07 -1.05
CA ALA A 282 -11.69 24.61 -0.72
C ALA A 282 -10.73 24.76 -1.92
N ARG A 283 -11.17 24.39 -3.13
CA ARG A 283 -10.37 24.53 -4.35
C ARG A 283 -10.15 26.00 -4.71
N ASP A 284 -11.13 26.87 -4.50
CA ASP A 284 -11.02 28.28 -4.81
C ASP A 284 -10.03 28.99 -3.87
N ARG A 285 -10.11 28.73 -2.56
CA ARG A 285 -9.09 29.20 -1.59
C ARG A 285 -7.70 28.69 -1.90
N ALA A 286 -7.58 27.41 -2.28
CA ALA A 286 -6.29 26.87 -2.70
C ALA A 286 -5.76 27.59 -3.94
N ARG A 287 -6.60 27.88 -4.95
CA ARG A 287 -6.19 28.63 -6.14
C ARG A 287 -5.75 30.06 -5.83
N GLU A 288 -6.38 30.73 -4.88
CA GLU A 288 -5.95 32.05 -4.42
C GLU A 288 -4.50 32.01 -3.90
N TYR A 289 -4.19 31.07 -3.00
CA TYR A 289 -2.83 30.89 -2.50
C TYR A 289 -1.84 30.48 -3.59
N LEU A 290 -2.22 29.55 -4.46
CA LEU A 290 -1.38 29.09 -5.57
C LEU A 290 -1.03 30.23 -6.54
N ARG A 291 -2.01 31.08 -6.89
CA ARG A 291 -1.79 32.24 -7.76
C ARG A 291 -0.92 33.31 -7.10
N ALA A 292 -1.04 33.47 -5.78
CA ALA A 292 -0.23 34.39 -5.00
C ALA A 292 1.18 33.87 -4.71
N GLY A 293 1.48 32.60 -5.01
CA GLY A 293 2.77 31.97 -4.64
C GLY A 293 2.89 31.66 -3.14
N THR A 294 1.77 31.62 -2.41
CA THR A 294 1.75 31.39 -0.96
C THR A 294 1.71 29.91 -0.65
N SER A 295 2.68 29.42 0.14
CA SER A 295 2.66 28.05 0.67
C SER A 295 1.51 27.84 1.66
N PHE A 296 0.87 26.68 1.65
CA PHE A 296 -0.29 26.41 2.52
C PHE A 296 -0.44 24.91 2.86
N VAL A 297 -1.25 24.63 3.87
CA VAL A 297 -1.61 23.26 4.28
C VAL A 297 -2.99 22.91 3.75
N TRP A 298 -3.11 21.77 3.08
CA TRP A 298 -4.38 21.13 2.75
C TRP A 298 -4.73 20.08 3.80
N ASN A 299 -5.70 20.39 4.67
CA ASN A 299 -6.12 19.53 5.77
C ASN A 299 -7.44 18.80 5.43
N ALA A 300 -7.33 17.51 5.14
CA ALA A 300 -8.45 16.60 4.96
C ALA A 300 -8.05 15.20 5.41
N THR A 301 -9.00 14.26 5.44
CA THR A 301 -8.69 12.86 5.76
C THR A 301 -7.81 12.22 4.68
N ASN A 302 -8.09 12.50 3.40
CA ASN A 302 -7.26 12.09 2.25
C ASN A 302 -6.83 10.61 2.31
N THR A 303 -7.79 9.74 2.62
CA THR A 303 -7.56 8.31 2.92
C THR A 303 -7.32 7.45 1.68
N THR A 304 -7.55 7.97 0.48
CA THR A 304 -7.29 7.25 -0.78
C THR A 304 -6.36 8.07 -1.67
N ARG A 305 -5.58 7.39 -2.52
CA ARG A 305 -4.73 7.99 -3.55
C ARG A 305 -5.54 8.90 -4.46
N ARG A 306 -6.76 8.50 -4.82
CA ARG A 306 -7.67 9.33 -5.63
C ARG A 306 -8.01 10.67 -4.97
N LEU A 307 -8.25 10.68 -3.66
CA LEU A 307 -8.53 11.92 -2.93
C LEU A 307 -7.28 12.82 -2.86
N ARG A 308 -6.12 12.24 -2.59
CA ARG A 308 -4.83 12.96 -2.57
C ARG A 308 -4.48 13.55 -3.94
N ALA A 309 -4.66 12.77 -5.00
CA ALA A 309 -4.37 13.17 -6.38
C ALA A 309 -5.09 14.49 -6.76
N ARG A 310 -6.36 14.67 -6.36
CA ARG A 310 -7.12 15.90 -6.66
C ARG A 310 -6.43 17.19 -6.20
N THR A 311 -5.75 17.15 -5.05
CA THR A 311 -5.03 18.29 -4.48
C THR A 311 -3.61 18.36 -5.07
N ILE A 312 -2.94 17.22 -5.20
CA ILE A 312 -1.58 17.14 -5.75
C ILE A 312 -1.55 17.61 -7.21
N ASP A 313 -2.53 17.21 -8.02
CA ASP A 313 -2.66 17.63 -9.42
C ASP A 313 -2.91 19.13 -9.54
N LEU A 314 -3.76 19.67 -8.66
CA LEU A 314 -3.98 21.12 -8.60
C LEU A 314 -2.71 21.86 -8.23
N ALA A 315 -1.96 21.39 -7.23
CA ALA A 315 -0.70 22.00 -6.80
C ALA A 315 0.37 21.91 -7.91
N ALA A 316 0.52 20.74 -8.55
CA ALA A 316 1.47 20.53 -9.63
C ALA A 316 1.21 21.43 -10.85
N ALA A 317 -0.07 21.67 -11.19
CA ALA A 317 -0.45 22.57 -12.28
C ALA A 317 -0.02 24.04 -12.05
N TYR A 318 0.33 24.41 -10.82
CA TYR A 318 0.84 25.74 -10.45
C TYR A 318 2.32 25.71 -10.07
N HIS A 319 3.06 24.67 -10.46
CA HIS A 319 4.48 24.49 -10.12
C HIS A 319 4.72 24.54 -8.60
N ALA A 320 3.83 23.95 -7.82
CA ALA A 320 4.04 23.79 -6.39
C ALA A 320 4.74 22.47 -6.08
N ARG A 321 5.73 22.53 -5.19
CA ARG A 321 6.28 21.36 -4.52
C ARG A 321 5.20 20.78 -3.61
N THR A 322 4.99 19.47 -3.72
CA THR A 322 3.99 18.75 -2.93
C THR A 322 4.68 17.86 -1.92
N GLU A 323 4.26 17.97 -0.66
CA GLU A 323 4.65 17.03 0.38
C GLU A 323 3.41 16.42 1.02
N ILE A 324 3.44 15.11 1.29
CA ILE A 324 2.37 14.41 1.99
C ILE A 324 2.85 14.08 3.40
N ILE A 325 2.08 14.49 4.40
CA ILE A 325 2.30 14.08 5.79
C ILE A 325 1.19 13.10 6.15
N SER A 326 1.55 11.82 6.21
CA SER A 326 0.66 10.72 6.55
C SER A 326 0.74 10.44 8.04
N LEU A 327 -0.31 10.82 8.77
CA LEU A 327 -0.42 10.59 10.21
C LEU A 327 -1.29 9.37 10.48
N GLU A 328 -0.79 8.49 11.33
CA GLU A 328 -1.56 7.36 11.84
C GLU A 328 -1.40 7.21 13.35
N ALA A 329 -2.39 6.59 13.98
CA ALA A 329 -2.31 6.14 15.35
C ALA A 329 -2.81 4.69 15.42
N PRO A 330 -2.38 3.90 16.42
CA PRO A 330 -2.97 2.59 16.70
C PRO A 330 -4.48 2.71 16.85
N ALA A 331 -5.22 1.70 16.36
CA ALA A 331 -6.69 1.72 16.36
C ALA A 331 -7.30 2.09 17.74
N PRO A 332 -6.88 1.49 18.88
CA PRO A 332 -7.44 1.83 20.19
C PRO A 332 -7.26 3.31 20.56
N ILE A 333 -6.08 3.87 20.26
CA ILE A 333 -5.75 5.27 20.52
C ILE A 333 -6.57 6.19 19.62
N LEU A 334 -6.69 5.86 18.34
CA LEU A 334 -7.46 6.62 17.37
C LEU A 334 -8.94 6.71 17.77
N HIS A 335 -9.55 5.58 18.15
CA HIS A 335 -10.93 5.57 18.64
C HIS A 335 -11.09 6.31 19.96
N ALA A 336 -10.14 6.18 20.90
CA ALA A 336 -10.16 6.92 22.17
C ALA A 336 -10.11 8.43 21.93
N ARG A 337 -9.16 8.90 21.10
CA ARG A 337 -9.05 10.31 20.70
C ARG A 337 -10.30 10.80 20.00
N ASN A 338 -10.91 10.00 19.14
CA ASN A 338 -12.14 10.42 18.46
C ASN A 338 -13.33 10.57 19.41
N ARG A 339 -13.47 9.67 20.41
CA ARG A 339 -14.53 9.77 21.43
C ARG A 339 -14.41 11.02 22.29
N SER A 340 -13.20 11.51 22.53
CA SER A 340 -12.98 12.72 23.34
C SER A 340 -13.11 14.03 22.57
N ARG A 341 -13.47 14.01 21.27
CA ARG A 341 -13.63 15.23 20.46
C ARG A 341 -14.94 15.94 20.81
N PRO A 342 -15.00 17.28 20.69
CA PRO A 342 -16.26 18.04 20.82
C PRO A 342 -17.34 17.56 19.84
N SER A 343 -16.94 17.15 18.63
CA SER A 343 -17.80 16.54 17.62
C SER A 343 -17.17 15.22 17.15
N PRO A 344 -17.49 14.08 17.81
CA PRO A 344 -16.99 12.78 17.43
C PRO A 344 -17.54 12.32 16.08
N VAL A 345 -16.70 11.66 15.28
CA VAL A 345 -17.17 10.94 14.09
C VAL A 345 -17.71 9.58 14.52
N PRO A 346 -18.85 9.09 14.01
CA PRO A 346 -19.35 7.76 14.36
C PRO A 346 -18.29 6.67 14.09
N ALA A 347 -18.14 5.71 15.01
CA ALA A 347 -17.10 4.67 14.91
C ALA A 347 -17.16 3.90 13.59
N ALA A 348 -18.37 3.51 13.16
CA ALA A 348 -18.59 2.83 11.88
C ALA A 348 -18.09 3.62 10.66
N VAL A 349 -18.08 4.96 10.72
CA VAL A 349 -17.52 5.78 9.64
C VAL A 349 -15.99 5.70 9.62
N ILE A 350 -15.35 5.67 10.79
CA ILE A 350 -13.89 5.47 10.90
C ILE A 350 -13.51 4.08 10.37
N ASP A 351 -14.25 3.05 10.78
CA ASP A 351 -13.98 1.67 10.33
C ASP A 351 -14.14 1.55 8.81
N ARG A 352 -15.17 2.19 8.24
CA ARG A 352 -15.37 2.26 6.78
C ARG A 352 -14.25 3.02 6.06
N LEU A 353 -13.72 4.09 6.66
CA LEU A 353 -12.58 4.81 6.10
C LEU A 353 -11.31 3.96 6.17
N ALA A 354 -11.10 3.25 7.29
CA ALA A 354 -9.95 2.37 7.50
C ALA A 354 -9.96 1.19 6.52
N SER A 355 -11.13 0.63 6.17
CA SER A 355 -11.23 -0.48 5.22
C SER A 355 -10.89 -0.12 3.77
N HIS A 356 -10.87 1.17 3.43
CA HIS A 356 -10.47 1.69 2.12
C HIS A 356 -9.20 2.55 2.20
N TRP A 357 -8.47 2.47 3.31
CA TRP A 357 -7.33 3.33 3.56
C TRP A 357 -6.12 2.87 2.74
N GLU A 358 -5.72 3.72 1.81
CA GLU A 358 -4.48 3.59 1.05
C GLU A 358 -3.44 4.50 1.69
N THR A 359 -2.33 3.94 2.17
CA THR A 359 -1.18 4.72 2.65
C THR A 359 -0.49 5.40 1.48
N PRO A 360 -0.13 6.71 1.57
CA PRO A 360 0.57 7.37 0.49
C PRO A 360 1.92 6.75 0.20
N ASP A 361 2.25 6.55 -1.07
CA ASP A 361 3.56 6.04 -1.50
C ASP A 361 4.47 7.16 -2.05
N PRO A 362 5.81 6.96 -2.10
CA PRO A 362 6.75 7.98 -2.59
C PRO A 362 6.57 8.42 -4.05
N THR A 363 5.72 7.74 -4.83
CA THR A 363 5.40 8.10 -6.22
C THR A 363 4.33 9.20 -6.31
N GLU A 364 3.62 9.48 -5.22
CA GLU A 364 2.52 10.44 -5.22
C GLU A 364 2.96 11.90 -5.09
N ALA A 365 4.12 12.18 -4.48
CA ALA A 365 4.55 13.54 -4.15
C ALA A 365 6.07 13.68 -4.16
N HIS A 366 6.55 14.93 -4.14
CA HIS A 366 7.98 15.23 -4.02
C HIS A 366 8.54 14.70 -2.71
N ARG A 367 7.74 14.71 -1.63
CA ARG A 367 8.12 14.10 -0.36
C ARG A 367 6.91 13.44 0.28
N VAL A 368 7.11 12.26 0.86
CA VAL A 368 6.11 11.58 1.69
C VAL A 368 6.76 11.28 3.04
N GLN A 369 6.06 11.64 4.11
CA GLN A 369 6.47 11.32 5.48
C GLN A 369 5.37 10.52 6.16
N TRP A 370 5.74 9.35 6.68
CA TRP A 370 4.85 8.54 7.51
C TRP A 370 5.18 8.80 8.97
N ILE A 371 4.18 9.27 9.72
CA ILE A 371 4.32 9.66 11.13
C ILE A 371 3.34 8.85 11.96
N SER A 372 3.87 8.05 12.87
CA SER A 372 3.09 7.51 13.97
C SER A 372 2.86 8.60 15.00
N THR A 373 1.61 8.81 15.39
CA THR A 373 1.23 9.67 16.51
C THR A 373 0.88 8.86 17.74
N ALA A 374 1.33 7.60 17.81
CA ALA A 374 1.35 6.86 19.06
C ALA A 374 2.21 7.64 20.09
N PRO A 375 1.79 7.71 21.36
CA PRO A 375 2.56 8.33 22.43
C PRO A 375 3.83 7.56 22.76
#